data_AF-A0AAV5V3X0-F1
#
_entry.id   AF-A0AAV5V3X0-F1
#
_cell.length_a   1.000
_cell.length_b   1.000
_cell.length_c   1.000
_cell.angle_alpha   90.00
_cell.angle_beta   90.00
_cell.angle_gamma   90.00
#
_symmetry.space_group_name_H-M   'P 1'
#
loop_
_entity.id
_entity.type
_entity.pdbx_description
1 polymer ?
#
loop_
_entity_poly.entity_id
_entity_poly.type
_entity_poly.pdbx_seq_one_letter_code
_entity_poly.pdbx_strand_id
1 'polypeptide(L)'
;LAIVLNAIFMFCWYHNSLSHILVALNRLFVIVFNRFSVFTRNRTIALCFIQYLVALSLAITSQFILPCCEVILNGFNLFISPKFQPNIDNYSNEFVDLPLNSTSSIVSMVSYTIV
;
A
#
# COMPACT_ATOMS: atom_id res chain seq x y z
N LEU A 1 3.71 -22.05 -5.93
CA LEU A 1 2.79 -21.23 -6.75
C LEU A 1 1.97 -20.27 -5.89
N ALA A 2 1.21 -20.78 -4.91
CA ALA A 2 0.35 -19.96 -4.04
C ALA A 2 1.10 -18.84 -3.29
N ILE A 3 2.28 -19.13 -2.74
CA ILE A 3 3.11 -18.13 -2.02
C ILE A 3 3.57 -17.00 -2.95
N VAL A 4 3.99 -17.33 -4.18
CA VAL A 4 4.44 -16.33 -5.17
C VAL A 4 3.27 -15.45 -5.62
N LEU A 5 2.10 -16.06 -5.84
CA LEU A 5 0.89 -15.31 -6.19
C LEU A 5 0.46 -14.38 -5.05
N ASN A 6 0.55 -14.85 -3.80
CA ASN A 6 0.26 -14.04 -2.61
C ASN A 6 1.23 -12.86 -2.49
N ALA A 7 2.53 -13.10 -2.68
CA ALA A 7 3.54 -12.05 -2.64
C ALA A 7 3.32 -10.99 -3.73
N ILE A 8 2.97 -11.40 -4.95
CA ILE A 8 2.65 -10.49 -6.06
C ILE A 8 1.40 -9.67 -5.73
N PHE A 9 0.35 -10.32 -5.20
CA PHE A 9 -0.89 -9.64 -4.82
C PHE A 9 -0.63 -8.57 -3.75
N MET A 10 0.07 -8.92 -2.67
CA MET A 10 0.41 -7.99 -1.58
C MET A 10 1.29 -6.83 -2.09
N PHE A 11 2.26 -7.13 -2.96
CA PHE A 11 3.05 -6.10 -3.62
C PHE A 11 2.18 -5.13 -4.43
N CYS A 12 1.28 -5.64 -5.27
CA CYS A 12 0.35 -4.82 -6.04
C CYS A 12 -0.55 -3.97 -5.14
N TRP A 13 -1.02 -4.53 -4.03
CA TRP A 13 -1.84 -3.82 -3.04
C TRP A 13 -1.11 -2.63 -2.40
N TYR A 14 0.11 -2.87 -1.91
CA TYR A 14 0.93 -1.82 -1.29
C TYR A 14 1.34 -0.75 -2.29
N HIS A 15 1.74 -1.18 -3.49
CA HIS A 15 2.08 -0.24 -4.56
C HIS A 15 0.90 0.66 -4.91
N ASN A 16 -0.30 0.11 -5.06
CA ASN A 16 -1.51 0.89 -5.35
C ASN A 16 -1.84 1.89 -4.24
N SER A 17 -1.77 1.46 -2.98
CA SER A 17 -2.07 2.31 -1.82
C SER A 17 -1.12 3.49 -1.70
N LEU A 18 0.18 3.27 -1.96
CA LEU A 18 1.18 4.34 -1.99
C LEU A 18 1.01 5.27 -3.20
N SER A 19 0.59 4.75 -4.35
CA SER A 19 0.31 5.56 -5.55
C SER A 19 -0.84 6.54 -5.27
N HIS A 20 -1.88 6.08 -4.57
CA HIS A 20 -2.99 6.94 -4.17
C HIS A 20 -2.51 8.11 -3.30
N ILE A 21 -1.64 7.85 -2.33
CA ILE A 21 -1.03 8.87 -1.47
C ILE A 21 -0.26 9.90 -2.31
N LEU A 22 0.61 9.45 -3.22
CA LEU A 22 1.41 10.34 -4.05
C LEU A 22 0.57 11.21 -4.97
N VAL A 23 -0.48 10.66 -5.59
CA VAL A 23 -1.39 11.42 -6.46
C VAL A 23 -2.18 12.46 -5.67
N ALA A 24 -2.69 12.08 -4.50
CA ALA A 24 -3.40 12.97 -3.58
C ALA A 24 -2.50 14.15 -3.14
N LEU A 25 -1.26 13.86 -2.72
CA LEU A 25 -0.30 14.90 -2.35
C LEU A 25 0.08 15.79 -3.53
N ASN A 26 0.33 15.23 -4.70
CA ASN A 26 0.65 16.02 -5.89
C ASN A 26 -0.47 17.04 -6.21
N ARG A 27 -1.74 16.61 -6.17
CA ARG A 27 -2.89 17.52 -6.35
C ARG A 27 -2.96 18.60 -5.27
N LEU A 28 -2.77 18.23 -4.00
CA LEU A 28 -2.77 19.17 -2.88
C LEU A 28 -1.68 20.25 -3.04
N PHE A 29 -0.45 19.88 -3.38
CA PHE A 29 0.66 20.83 -3.56
C PHE A 29 0.51 21.74 -4.76
N VAL A 30 -0.06 21.24 -5.85
CA VAL A 30 -0.32 22.04 -7.05
C VAL A 30 -1.46 23.03 -6.85
N ILE A 31 -2.58 22.60 -6.25
CA ILE A 31 -3.79 23.43 -6.15
C ILE A 31 -3.74 24.37 -4.95
N VAL A 32 -3.50 23.82 -3.75
CA VAL A 32 -3.60 24.56 -2.49
C VAL A 32 -2.37 25.41 -2.24
N PHE A 33 -1.18 24.81 -2.41
CA PHE A 33 0.08 25.51 -2.15
C PHE A 33 0.61 26.27 -3.36
N ASN A 34 0.10 26.01 -4.57
CA ASN A 34 0.55 26.60 -5.84
C ASN A 34 2.09 26.49 -6.04
N ARG A 35 2.70 25.42 -5.53
CA ARG A 35 4.17 25.20 -5.53
C ARG A 35 4.58 24.14 -6.54
N PHE A 36 4.70 24.53 -7.80
CA PHE A 36 5.13 23.64 -8.89
C PHE A 36 6.59 23.15 -8.79
N SER A 37 7.42 23.81 -7.98
CA SER A 37 8.84 23.44 -7.82
C SER A 37 9.07 22.18 -6.97
N VAL A 38 8.07 21.73 -6.23
CA VAL A 38 8.18 20.52 -5.38
C VAL A 38 8.10 19.25 -6.23
N PHE A 39 7.10 19.17 -7.13
CA PHE A 39 6.85 18.03 -8.02
C PHE A 39 7.36 18.30 -9.45
N THR A 40 8.68 18.38 -9.63
CA THR A 40 9.29 18.43 -10.97
C THR A 40 9.44 17.01 -11.55
N ARG A 41 9.49 16.87 -12.88
CA ARG A 41 9.56 15.56 -13.57
C ARG A 41 10.62 14.62 -13.00
N ASN A 42 11.83 15.13 -12.76
CA ASN A 42 12.93 14.32 -12.23
C ASN A 42 12.68 13.86 -10.79
N ARG A 43 12.07 14.70 -9.96
CA ARG A 43 11.71 14.36 -8.56
C ARG A 43 10.58 13.37 -8.51
N THR A 44 9.56 13.52 -9.36
CA THR A 44 8.44 12.57 -9.44
C THR A 44 8.92 11.18 -9.86
N ILE A 45 9.82 11.08 -10.83
CA ILE A 45 10.43 9.80 -11.22
C ILE A 45 11.18 9.18 -10.03
N ALA A 46 11.98 9.97 -9.31
CA ALA A 46 12.69 9.49 -8.12
C ALA A 46 11.71 9.00 -7.03
N LEU A 47 10.61 9.71 -6.80
CA LEU A 47 9.56 9.31 -5.84
C LEU A 47 8.89 7.99 -6.26
N CYS A 48 8.61 7.78 -7.56
CA CYS A 48 8.08 6.51 -8.05
C CYS A 48 9.05 5.35 -7.82
N PHE A 49 10.36 5.56 -8.03
CA PHE A 49 11.38 4.54 -7.73
C PHE A 49 11.44 4.22 -6.23
N ILE A 50 11.43 5.24 -5.37
CA ILE A 50 11.41 5.05 -3.92
C ILE A 50 10.15 4.30 -3.50
N GLN A 51 8.99 4.68 -4.04
CA GLN A 51 7.71 4.03 -3.79
C GLN A 51 7.74 2.55 -4.18
N TYR A 52 8.32 2.21 -5.33
CA TYR A 52 8.47 0.83 -5.76
C TYR A 52 9.31 0.01 -4.75
N LEU A 53 10.44 0.57 -4.30
CA LEU A 53 11.31 -0.09 -3.31
C LEU A 53 10.62 -0.26 -1.96
N VAL A 54 9.84 0.74 -1.52
CA VAL A 54 9.05 0.66 -0.27
C VAL A 54 7.94 -0.39 -0.40
N ALA A 55 7.22 -0.45 -1.51
CA ALA A 55 6.21 -1.49 -1.73
C ALA A 55 6.83 -2.89 -1.71
N LEU A 56 8.03 -3.04 -2.28
CA LEU A 56 8.77 -4.30 -2.27
C LEU A 56 9.20 -4.69 -0.85
N SER A 57 9.72 -3.75 -0.05
CA SER A 57 10.12 -4.03 1.33
C SER A 57 8.93 -4.38 2.23
N LEU A 58 7.78 -3.72 2.05
CA LEU A 58 6.53 -4.05 2.74
C LEU A 58 5.99 -5.44 2.33
N ALA A 59 6.09 -5.79 1.05
CA ALA A 59 5.73 -7.13 0.58
C ALA A 59 6.63 -8.23 1.18
N ILE A 60 7.94 -7.99 1.28
CA ILE A 60 8.89 -8.94 1.87
C ILE A 60 8.65 -9.06 3.38
N THR A 61 8.51 -7.95 4.09
CA THR A 61 8.30 -7.95 5.54
C THR A 61 7.00 -8.66 5.93
N SER A 62 5.90 -8.40 5.21
CA SER A 62 4.61 -9.07 5.44
C SER A 62 4.59 -10.57 5.06
N GLN A 63 5.46 -11.04 4.16
CA GLN A 63 5.53 -12.45 3.77
C GLN A 63 6.52 -13.26 4.63
N PHE A 64 7.64 -12.67 5.05
CA PHE A 64 8.75 -13.40 5.69
C PHE A 64 8.99 -13.07 7.16
N ILE A 65 8.68 -11.84 7.60
CA ILE A 65 8.99 -11.38 8.97
C ILE A 65 7.77 -11.54 9.87
N LEU A 66 6.59 -11.22 9.35
CA LEU A 66 5.32 -11.40 10.05
C LEU A 66 4.54 -12.47 9.30
N PRO A 67 4.69 -13.78 9.62
CA PRO A 67 4.01 -14.84 8.90
C PRO A 67 2.50 -14.65 9.04
N CYS A 68 1.91 -14.00 8.05
CA CYS A 68 0.49 -13.76 7.94
C CYS A 68 -0.11 -14.82 7.00
N CYS A 69 -1.34 -15.19 7.36
CA CYS A 69 -2.35 -15.94 6.63
C CYS A 69 -2.04 -16.30 5.16
N GLU A 70 -2.06 -17.60 4.85
CA GLU A 70 -2.14 -18.07 3.46
C GLU A 70 -3.43 -17.55 2.80
N VAL A 71 -3.28 -16.92 1.64
CA VAL A 71 -4.39 -16.54 0.77
C VAL A 71 -4.91 -17.79 0.07
N ILE A 72 -6.08 -18.26 0.49
CA ILE A 72 -6.75 -19.41 -0.14
C ILE A 72 -7.68 -18.87 -1.23
N LEU A 73 -7.49 -19.32 -2.46
CA LEU A 73 -8.41 -19.11 -3.58
C LEU A 73 -9.57 -20.11 -3.47
N ASN A 74 -10.73 -19.65 -3.02
CA ASN A 74 -11.94 -20.47 -3.07
C ASN A 74 -12.51 -20.46 -4.50
N GLY A 75 -12.56 -21.63 -5.15
CA GLY A 75 -12.87 -21.79 -6.57
C GLY A 75 -14.26 -21.35 -7.06
N PHE A 76 -15.14 -20.84 -6.18
CA PHE A 76 -16.48 -20.36 -6.54
C PHE A 76 -16.66 -18.85 -6.43
N ASN A 77 -15.75 -18.18 -5.74
CA ASN A 77 -15.89 -16.80 -5.30
C ASN A 77 -14.47 -16.30 -5.08
N LEU A 78 -14.00 -15.35 -5.89
CA LEU A 78 -12.65 -14.74 -5.86
C LEU A 78 -12.40 -13.92 -4.58
N PHE A 79 -12.83 -14.43 -3.43
CA PHE A 79 -12.64 -13.84 -2.12
C PHE A 79 -11.39 -14.45 -1.50
N ILE A 80 -10.38 -13.60 -1.41
CA ILE A 80 -9.11 -13.86 -0.73
C ILE A 80 -9.41 -13.88 0.77
N SER A 81 -9.47 -15.07 1.35
CA SER A 81 -9.72 -15.23 2.80
C SER A 81 -8.40 -15.51 3.51
N PRO A 82 -7.99 -14.66 4.46
CA PRO A 82 -6.83 -14.94 5.29
C PRO A 82 -7.11 -16.16 6.18
N LYS A 83 -6.28 -17.21 6.09
CA LYS A 83 -6.33 -18.33 7.04
C LYS A 83 -5.76 -17.90 8.39
N PHE A 84 -6.62 -17.42 9.28
CA PHE A 84 -6.26 -17.16 10.67
C PHE A 84 -5.85 -18.47 11.35
N GLN A 85 -4.62 -18.54 11.82
CA GLN A 85 -4.17 -19.63 12.67
C GLN A 85 -4.71 -19.35 14.08
N PRO A 86 -5.44 -20.28 14.71
CA PRO A 86 -6.00 -20.04 16.04
C PRO A 86 -4.86 -19.74 17.03
N ASN A 87 -5.02 -18.71 17.86
CA ASN A 87 -4.04 -18.19 18.84
C ASN A 87 -2.82 -17.42 18.30
N ILE A 88 -2.81 -16.96 17.03
CA ILE A 88 -1.75 -16.05 16.54
C ILE A 88 -2.40 -14.74 16.06
N ASP A 89 -2.09 -13.65 16.77
CA ASP A 89 -2.53 -12.31 16.38
C ASP A 89 -1.92 -11.92 15.03
N ASN A 90 -2.71 -11.25 14.19
CA ASN A 90 -2.27 -10.82 12.87
C ASN A 90 -1.42 -9.54 12.96
N TYR A 91 -0.18 -9.72 13.37
CA TYR A 91 0.80 -8.63 13.50
C TYR A 91 1.07 -7.91 12.17
N SER A 92 0.96 -8.58 11.01
CA SER A 92 1.11 -7.93 9.70
C SER A 92 0.00 -6.90 9.47
N ASN A 93 -1.25 -7.28 9.81
CA ASN A 93 -2.37 -6.38 9.64
C ASN A 93 -2.28 -5.17 10.58
N GLU A 94 -1.86 -5.38 11.83
CA GLU A 94 -1.77 -4.30 12.82
C GLU A 94 -0.62 -3.32 12.52
N PHE A 95 0.56 -3.83 12.16
CA PHE A 95 1.76 -3.00 11.99
C PHE A 95 2.00 -2.50 10.57
N VAL A 96 1.43 -3.13 9.54
CA VAL A 96 1.67 -2.79 8.14
C VAL A 96 0.40 -2.36 7.42
N ASP A 97 -0.61 -3.22 7.37
CA ASP A 97 -1.80 -2.96 6.54
C ASP A 97 -2.66 -1.82 7.10
N LEU A 98 -2.94 -1.84 8.40
CA LEU A 98 -3.76 -0.86 9.08
C LEU A 98 -3.19 0.56 8.98
N PRO A 99 -1.91 0.84 9.30
CA PRO A 99 -1.37 2.18 9.17
C PRO A 99 -1.29 2.63 7.71
N LEU A 100 -0.96 1.74 6.77
CA LEU A 100 -0.88 2.10 5.35
C LEU A 100 -2.27 2.47 4.78
N ASN A 101 -3.29 1.67 5.06
CA ASN A 101 -4.65 1.95 4.60
C ASN A 101 -5.23 3.19 5.29
N SER A 102 -4.94 3.38 6.58
CA SER A 102 -5.38 4.56 7.32
C SER A 102 -4.73 5.83 6.78
N THR A 103 -3.41 5.82 6.57
CA THR A 103 -2.70 6.98 5.98
C THR A 103 -3.16 7.27 4.57
N SER A 104 -3.36 6.25 3.72
CA SER A 104 -3.92 6.42 2.39
C SER A 104 -5.29 7.09 2.41
N SER A 105 -6.17 6.64 3.30
CA SER A 105 -7.52 7.19 3.46
C SER A 105 -7.50 8.61 4.02
N ILE A 106 -6.69 8.89 5.06
CA ILE A 106 -6.58 10.21 5.68
C ILE A 106 -6.01 11.23 4.69
N VAL A 107 -4.91 10.89 4.00
CA VAL A 107 -4.30 11.79 3.01
C VAL A 107 -5.27 12.09 1.89
N SER A 108 -5.98 11.08 1.40
CA SER A 108 -7.02 11.25 0.39
C SER A 108 -8.12 12.17 0.89
N MET A 109 -8.70 11.90 2.06
CA MET A 109 -9.75 12.71 2.68
C MET A 109 -9.33 14.18 2.84
N VAL A 110 -8.16 14.43 3.41
CA VAL A 110 -7.62 15.78 3.59
C VAL A 110 -7.42 16.47 2.24
N SER A 111 -6.82 15.78 1.27
CA SER A 111 -6.58 16.36 -0.06
C SER A 111 -7.87 16.73 -0.79
N TYR A 112 -8.91 15.89 -0.72
CA TYR A 112 -10.19 16.15 -1.38
C TYR A 112 -11.10 17.12 -0.62
N THR A 113 -10.89 17.32 0.69
CA THR A 113 -11.68 18.29 1.46
C THR A 113 -11.15 19.71 1.29
N ILE A 114 -9.83 19.87 1.09
CA ILE A 114 -9.19 21.19 0.99
C ILE A 114 -9.19 21.70 -0.47
N VAL A 115 -9.09 20.80 -1.45
CA VAL A 115 -9.18 21.12 -2.89
C VAL A 115 -10.63 21.44 -3.27
#